data_AF-A0A949JH30-F1
#
_entry.id   AF-A0A949JH30-F1
#
_cell.length_a   1.000
_cell.length_b   1.000
_cell.length_c   1.000
_cell.angle_alpha   90.00
_cell.angle_beta   90.00
_cell.angle_gamma   90.00
#
_symmetry.space_group_name_H-M   'P 1'
#
loop_
_entity.id
_entity.type
_entity.pdbx_description
1 polymer ?
#
loop_
_entity_poly.entity_id
_entity_poly.type
_entity_poly.pdbx_seq_one_letter_code
_entity_poly.pdbx_strand_id
1 'polypeptide(L)'
;LMTVADWCRRMHEEGIQRRYSIKQPGRPRKLTPEQLQELESVLSESPWERGLPSLFWTTKLVLHYIEEEYGVVYNPPQVRNILHHMGMTCQKPRPQHLKATKKAQENFKKNFQRESDPLLKMDSRSSFWTKASSP
;
A
#
# COMPACT_ATOMS: atom_id res chain seq x y z
N LEU A 1 -14.79 8.23 26.06
CA LEU A 1 -15.96 7.35 26.21
C LEU A 1 -17.15 8.22 26.60
N MET A 2 -18.17 8.31 25.75
CA MET A 2 -19.41 9.03 26.09
C MET A 2 -20.26 8.13 27.00
N THR A 3 -20.68 8.63 28.16
CA THR A 3 -21.58 7.90 29.06
C THR A 3 -23.04 8.14 28.66
N VAL A 4 -23.96 7.27 29.09
CA VAL A 4 -25.41 7.42 28.82
C VAL A 4 -25.93 8.76 29.35
N ALA A 5 -25.42 9.22 30.50
CA ALA A 5 -25.77 10.50 31.08
C ALA A 5 -25.29 11.71 30.23
N ASP A 6 -24.06 11.66 29.71
CA ASP A 6 -23.52 12.72 28.83
C ASP A 6 -24.31 12.78 27.51
N TRP A 7 -24.73 11.63 26.99
CA TRP A 7 -25.60 11.55 25.81
C TRP A 7 -27.00 12.15 26.05
N CYS A 8 -27.66 11.78 27.14
CA CYS A 8 -28.98 12.33 27.49
C CYS A 8 -28.94 13.85 27.69
N ARG A 9 -27.90 14.37 28.37
CA ARG A 9 -27.71 15.81 28.55
C ARG A 9 -27.58 16.54 27.22
N ARG A 10 -26.71 16.07 26.34
CA ARG A 10 -26.48 16.67 25.02
C ARG A 10 -27.70 16.60 24.10
N MET A 11 -28.47 15.52 24.16
CA MET A 11 -29.73 15.39 23.43
C MET A 11 -30.79 16.37 23.92
N HIS A 12 -30.80 16.69 25.22
CA HIS A 12 -31.72 17.67 25.81
C HIS A 12 -31.33 19.10 25.43
N GLU A 13 -30.03 19.42 25.43
CA GLU A 13 -29.51 20.77 25.12
C GLU A 13 -29.51 21.08 23.61
N GLU A 14 -29.20 20.10 22.76
CA GLU A 14 -28.96 20.32 21.32
C GLU A 14 -30.00 19.64 20.40
N GLY A 15 -30.97 18.94 20.98
CA GLY A 15 -32.11 18.34 20.27
C GLY A 15 -31.82 17.01 19.55
N ILE A 16 -32.88 16.42 19.01
CA ILE A 16 -32.89 15.08 18.37
C ILE A 16 -31.95 14.96 17.16
N GLN A 17 -31.56 16.10 16.56
CA GLN A 17 -30.60 16.17 15.45
C GLN A 17 -29.22 15.59 15.83
N ARG A 18 -28.87 15.59 17.12
CA ARG A 18 -27.56 15.10 17.63
C ARG A 18 -27.55 13.62 18.03
N ARG A 19 -28.39 12.78 17.42
CA ARG A 19 -28.46 11.31 17.69
C ARG A 19 -27.17 10.54 17.40
N TYR A 20 -26.25 11.10 16.60
CA TYR A 20 -25.08 10.37 16.13
C TYR A 20 -23.90 10.46 17.09
N SER A 21 -23.29 9.30 17.34
CA SER A 21 -22.04 9.20 18.10
C SER A 21 -20.96 10.05 17.43
N ILE A 22 -20.42 11.02 18.17
CA ILE A 22 -19.26 11.79 17.72
C ILE A 22 -18.10 10.80 17.59
N LYS A 23 -17.47 10.78 16.40
CA LYS A 23 -16.27 9.97 16.15
C LYS A 23 -15.25 10.28 17.24
N GLN A 24 -14.99 9.28 18.08
CA GLN A 24 -14.06 9.46 19.18
C GLN A 24 -12.67 9.73 18.58
N PRO A 25 -11.90 10.68 19.14
CA PRO A 25 -10.52 10.83 18.76
C PRO A 25 -9.82 9.50 19.01
N GLY A 26 -9.18 8.97 17.97
CA GLY A 26 -8.40 7.74 18.08
C GLY A 26 -7.20 7.94 19.00
N ARG A 27 -6.36 6.91 19.10
CA ARG A 27 -5.08 7.03 19.81
C ARG A 27 -4.32 8.24 19.27
N PRO A 28 -3.80 9.14 20.13
CA PRO A 28 -3.02 10.28 19.68
C PRO A 28 -1.83 9.79 18.85
N ARG A 29 -1.46 10.60 17.85
CA ARG A 29 -0.26 10.34 17.04
C ARG A 29 0.96 10.41 17.96
N LYS A 30 1.95 9.55 17.73
CA LYS A 30 3.17 9.56 18.52
C LYS A 30 4.10 10.72 18.12
N LEU A 31 4.11 11.09 16.84
CA LEU A 31 4.76 12.30 16.35
C LEU A 31 3.86 13.53 16.55
N THR A 32 4.46 14.63 16.98
CA THR A 32 3.79 15.94 17.05
C THR A 32 3.55 16.51 15.65
N PRO A 33 2.65 17.50 15.50
CA PRO A 33 2.46 18.19 14.23
C PRO A 33 3.75 18.82 13.68
N GLU A 34 4.58 19.39 14.56
CA GLU A 34 5.87 20.00 14.16
C GLU A 34 6.83 18.94 13.63
N GLN A 35 6.94 17.80 14.31
CA GLN A 35 7.78 16.67 13.88
C GLN A 35 7.31 16.07 12.55
N LEU A 36 5.99 16.05 12.29
CA LEU A 36 5.46 15.59 11.00
C LEU A 36 5.83 16.54 9.86
N GLN A 37 5.79 17.85 10.11
CA GLN A 37 6.15 18.86 9.11
C GLN A 37 7.65 18.84 8.82
N GLU A 38 8.48 18.67 9.85
CA GLU A 38 9.91 18.47 9.68
C GLU A 38 10.19 17.20 8.87
N LEU A 39 9.59 16.07 9.26
CA LEU A 39 9.73 14.81 8.55
C LEU A 39 9.34 14.94 7.07
N GLU A 40 8.28 15.67 6.74
CA GLU A 40 7.89 15.93 5.35
C GLU A 40 8.96 16.71 4.56
N SER A 41 9.61 17.71 5.19
CA SER A 41 10.75 18.42 4.60
C SER A 41 11.92 17.47 4.33
N VAL A 42 12.23 16.58 5.29
CA VAL A 42 13.34 15.64 5.15
C VAL A 42 13.09 14.59 4.08
N LEU A 43 11.86 14.08 3.99
CA LEU A 43 11.51 13.07 2.99
C LEU A 43 11.46 13.65 1.55
N SER A 44 11.46 14.99 1.42
CA SER A 44 11.59 15.68 0.13
C SER A 44 13.03 15.70 -0.38
N GLU A 45 14.00 15.54 0.51
CA GLU A 45 15.43 15.43 0.21
C GLU A 45 15.83 13.98 -0.09
N SER A 46 17.02 13.77 -0.66
CA SER A 46 17.53 12.42 -0.89
C SER A 46 18.01 11.82 0.44
N PRO A 47 17.73 10.53 0.74
CA PRO A 47 18.30 9.88 1.93
C PRO A 47 19.84 9.92 1.95
N TRP A 48 20.46 9.99 0.77
CA TRP A 48 21.92 10.11 0.63
C TRP A 48 22.47 11.41 1.23
N GLU A 49 21.73 12.52 1.09
CA GLU A 49 22.11 13.83 1.66
C GLU A 49 22.09 13.80 3.19
N ARG A 50 21.35 12.85 3.77
CA ARG A 50 21.30 12.56 5.20
C ARG A 50 22.26 11.45 5.66
N GLY A 51 23.19 11.04 4.80
CA GLY A 51 24.18 10.01 5.12
C GLY A 51 23.64 8.57 5.16
N LEU A 52 22.44 8.33 4.63
CA LEU A 52 21.85 6.99 4.57
C LEU A 52 22.25 6.27 3.27
N PRO A 53 22.52 4.96 3.31
CA PRO A 53 23.03 4.19 2.18
C PRO A 53 21.91 3.77 1.20
N SER A 54 21.05 4.71 0.80
CA SER A 54 19.95 4.46 -0.14
C SER A 54 19.68 5.68 -1.01
N LEU A 55 19.35 5.43 -2.28
CA LEU A 55 18.92 6.46 -3.23
C LEU A 55 17.46 6.88 -3.02
N PHE A 56 16.65 6.02 -2.40
CA PHE A 56 15.21 6.25 -2.23
C PHE A 56 14.77 5.99 -0.79
N TRP A 57 13.77 6.75 -0.34
CA TRP A 57 13.07 6.49 0.90
C TRP A 57 12.26 5.20 0.80
N THR A 58 12.66 4.19 1.57
CA THR A 58 11.88 2.96 1.75
C THR A 58 11.16 3.00 3.09
N THR A 59 10.04 2.28 3.24
CA THR A 59 9.31 2.25 4.52
C THR A 59 10.19 1.85 5.71
N LYS A 60 11.14 0.93 5.51
CA LYS A 60 12.07 0.50 6.57
C LYS A 60 13.05 1.61 6.94
N LEU A 61 13.53 2.34 5.93
CA LEU A 61 14.49 3.42 6.12
C LEU A 61 13.83 4.63 6.82
N VAL A 62 12.58 4.94 6.46
CA VAL A 62 11.77 5.94 7.19
C VAL A 62 11.51 5.50 8.63
N LEU A 63 11.23 4.23 8.87
CA LEU A 63 11.01 3.70 10.22
C LEU A 63 12.27 3.88 11.08
N HIS A 64 13.43 3.51 10.56
CA HIS A 64 14.71 3.69 11.22
C HIS A 64 15.01 5.17 11.47
N TYR A 65 14.81 6.03 10.48
CA TYR A 65 15.00 7.47 10.63
C TYR A 65 14.12 8.06 11.74
N ILE A 66 12.84 7.68 11.81
CA ILE A 66 11.93 8.16 12.87
C ILE A 66 12.35 7.67 14.26
N GLU A 67 12.87 6.45 14.34
CA GLU A 67 13.36 5.89 15.61
C GLU A 67 14.62 6.60 16.09
N GLU A 68 15.59 6.87 15.21
CA GLU A 68 16.83 7.57 15.54
C GLU A 68 16.60 9.04 15.90
N GLU A 69 15.82 9.77 15.11
CA GLU A 69 15.67 11.23 15.28
C GLU A 69 14.65 11.61 16.36
N TYR A 70 13.56 10.84 16.48
CA TYR A 70 12.45 11.18 17.37
C TYR A 70 12.31 10.23 18.55
N GLY A 71 13.06 9.12 18.61
CA GLY A 71 12.93 8.10 19.66
C GLY A 71 11.60 7.35 19.64
N VAL A 72 10.87 7.40 18.52
CA VAL A 72 9.52 6.86 18.40
C VAL A 72 9.50 5.59 17.56
N VAL A 73 9.17 4.47 18.20
CA VAL A 73 9.03 3.19 17.48
C VAL A 73 7.66 3.09 16.81
N TYR A 74 7.64 2.84 15.50
CA TYR A 74 6.44 2.54 14.74
C TYR A 74 6.51 1.16 14.09
N ASN A 75 5.34 0.59 13.79
CA ASN A 75 5.23 -0.58 12.92
C ASN A 75 5.14 -0.16 11.45
N PRO A 76 5.60 -0.98 10.48
CA PRO A 76 5.57 -0.62 9.06
C PRO A 76 4.21 -0.14 8.51
N PRO A 77 3.05 -0.72 8.90
CA PRO A 77 1.76 -0.19 8.46
C PRO A 77 1.46 1.22 8.97
N GLN A 78 1.92 1.57 10.17
CA GLN A 78 1.74 2.91 10.74
C GLN A 78 2.56 3.94 9.97
N VAL A 79 3.81 3.62 9.64
CA VAL A 79 4.67 4.47 8.81
C VAL A 79 4.07 4.66 7.42
N ARG A 80 3.56 3.59 6.78
CA ARG A 80 2.84 3.72 5.50
C ARG A 80 1.64 4.65 5.60
N ASN A 81 0.85 4.56 6.66
CA ASN A 81 -0.26 5.47 6.86
C ASN A 81 0.21 6.92 7.00
N ILE A 82 1.30 7.19 7.73
CA ILE A 82 1.88 8.53 7.84
C ILE A 82 2.31 9.05 6.46
N LEU A 83 3.05 8.25 5.70
CA LEU A 83 3.49 8.58 4.34
C LEU A 83 2.30 8.87 3.41
N HIS A 84 1.22 8.10 3.50
CA HIS A 84 0.00 8.35 2.72
C HIS A 84 -0.71 9.64 3.13
N HIS A 85 -0.70 10.01 4.42
CA HIS A 85 -1.26 11.29 4.87
C HIS A 85 -0.44 12.49 4.38
N MET A 86 0.86 12.29 4.15
CA MET A 86 1.76 13.27 3.50
C MET A 86 1.65 13.27 1.97
N GLY A 87 0.69 12.53 1.39
CA GLY A 87 0.51 12.47 -0.07
C GLY A 87 1.55 11.61 -0.81
N MET A 88 2.45 10.93 -0.10
CA MET A 88 3.45 10.08 -0.73
C MET A 88 2.84 8.76 -1.21
N THR A 89 3.34 8.28 -2.35
CA THR A 89 2.88 7.04 -2.98
C THR A 89 4.03 6.07 -3.18
N CYS A 90 3.76 4.78 -2.99
CA CYS A 90 4.76 3.75 -3.20
C CYS A 90 5.02 3.58 -4.71
N GLN A 91 6.14 4.12 -5.18
CA GLN A 91 6.59 3.96 -6.56
C GLN A 91 7.26 2.59 -6.73
N LYS A 92 6.73 1.78 -7.64
CA LYS A 92 7.34 0.51 -8.04
C LYS A 92 7.96 0.66 -9.42
N PRO A 93 9.28 0.41 -9.59
CA PRO A 93 9.87 0.41 -10.91
C PRO A 93 9.18 -0.68 -11.75
N ARG A 94 8.84 -0.35 -13.00
CA ARG A 94 8.30 -1.30 -13.97
C ARG A 94 9.44 -1.71 -14.91
N PRO A 95 10.21 -2.76 -14.56
CA PRO A 95 11.36 -3.16 -15.37
C PRO A 95 10.90 -3.52 -16.78
N GLN A 96 11.55 -2.95 -17.78
CA GLN A 96 11.39 -3.34 -19.17
C GLN A 96 12.52 -4.30 -19.54
N HIS A 97 12.19 -5.41 -20.18
CA HIS A 97 13.18 -6.35 -20.66
C HIS A 97 14.02 -5.68 -21.77
N LEU A 98 15.35 -5.82 -21.74
CA LEU A 98 16.27 -5.14 -22.65
C LEU A 98 15.94 -5.33 -24.14
N LYS A 99 15.47 -6.53 -24.52
CA LYS A 99 15.10 -6.87 -25.90
C LYS A 99 13.69 -6.44 -26.31
N ALA A 100 12.93 -5.80 -25.41
CA ALA A 100 11.52 -5.47 -25.65
C ALA A 100 11.38 -4.16 -26.44
N THR A 101 11.60 -4.23 -27.75
CA THR A 101 11.43 -3.10 -28.67
C THR A 101 9.96 -2.75 -28.86
N LYS A 102 9.60 -1.45 -28.87
CA LYS A 102 8.22 -0.96 -29.12
C LYS A 102 7.59 -1.57 -30.38
N LYS A 103 8.36 -1.62 -31.48
CA LYS A 103 7.93 -2.21 -32.75
C LYS A 103 7.59 -3.70 -32.64
N ALA A 104 8.37 -4.47 -31.88
CA ALA A 104 8.09 -5.89 -31.65
C ALA A 104 6.83 -6.09 -30.80
N GLN A 105 6.61 -5.24 -29.79
CA GLN A 105 5.38 -5.26 -28.98
C GLN A 105 4.14 -4.87 -29.80
N GLU A 106 4.24 -3.86 -30.67
CA GLU A 106 3.16 -3.42 -31.53
C GLU A 106 2.81 -4.48 -32.59
N ASN A 107 3.83 -5.08 -33.22
CA ASN A 107 3.64 -6.19 -34.16
C ASN A 107 2.99 -7.39 -33.45
N PHE A 108 3.45 -7.74 -32.25
CA PHE A 108 2.81 -8.77 -31.46
C PHE A 108 1.35 -8.40 -31.17
N LYS A 109 1.05 -7.22 -30.63
CA LYS A 109 -0.35 -6.81 -30.34
C LYS A 109 -1.27 -6.84 -31.56
N LYS A 110 -0.78 -6.42 -32.73
CA LYS A 110 -1.57 -6.43 -33.99
C LYS A 110 -1.76 -7.83 -34.56
N ASN A 111 -0.73 -8.67 -34.49
CA ASN A 111 -0.71 -10.00 -35.12
C ASN A 111 -1.00 -11.14 -34.12
N PHE A 112 -1.23 -10.82 -32.85
CA PHE A 112 -1.54 -11.80 -31.81
C PHE A 112 -2.94 -12.33 -32.04
N GLN A 113 -3.01 -13.42 -32.79
CA GLN A 113 -4.19 -14.25 -32.84
C GLN A 113 -4.27 -14.96 -31.48
N ARG A 114 -5.34 -14.71 -30.72
CA ARG A 114 -5.64 -15.55 -29.56
C ARG A 114 -5.85 -16.95 -30.11
N GLU A 115 -4.87 -17.84 -29.96
CA GLU A 115 -5.10 -19.26 -30.16
C GLU A 115 -6.12 -19.68 -29.10
N SER A 116 -7.39 -19.69 -29.49
CA SER A 116 -8.43 -20.42 -28.80
C SER A 116 -8.33 -21.88 -29.21
N ASP A 117 -7.14 -22.47 -29.17
CA ASP A 117 -7.01 -23.90 -29.40
C ASP A 117 -7.68 -24.58 -28.20
N PRO A 118 -8.83 -25.27 -28.40
CA PRO A 118 -9.53 -25.92 -27.31
C PRO A 118 -8.63 -26.95 -26.60
N LEU A 119 -7.64 -27.49 -27.30
CA LEU A 119 -6.68 -28.46 -26.80
C LEU A 119 -5.67 -27.86 -25.81
N LEU A 120 -5.32 -26.57 -25.93
CA LEU A 120 -4.47 -25.86 -24.97
C LEU A 120 -5.22 -25.51 -23.67
N LYS A 121 -6.57 -25.52 -23.70
CA LYS A 121 -7.43 -25.43 -22.51
C LYS A 121 -7.82 -26.79 -21.95
N MET A 122 -7.49 -27.88 -22.64
CA MET A 122 -7.76 -29.24 -22.16
C MET A 122 -6.81 -29.54 -21.01
N ASP A 123 -7.37 -29.82 -19.83
CA ASP A 123 -6.62 -29.97 -18.58
C ASP A 123 -5.53 -31.05 -18.73
N SER A 124 -4.29 -30.66 -18.45
CA SER A 124 -3.10 -31.54 -18.32
C SER A 124 -3.28 -32.70 -17.33
N ARG A 125 -4.35 -32.70 -16.53
CA ARG A 125 -4.70 -33.73 -15.55
C ARG A 125 -5.77 -34.72 -16.04
N SER A 126 -6.17 -34.68 -17.30
CA SER A 126 -7.15 -35.63 -17.85
C SER A 126 -6.55 -37.04 -17.96
N SER A 127 -7.29 -38.03 -17.46
CA SER A 127 -6.84 -39.44 -17.40
C SER A 127 -6.58 -40.01 -18.78
N PHE A 128 -5.41 -40.62 -18.99
CA PHE A 128 -5.06 -41.32 -20.21
C PHE A 128 -5.63 -42.74 -20.18
N TRP A 129 -6.53 -43.05 -21.11
CA TRP A 129 -7.08 -44.39 -21.30
C TRP A 129 -6.28 -45.13 -22.36
N THR A 130 -5.77 -46.32 -22.04
CA THR A 130 -5.12 -47.23 -23.00
C THR A 130 -5.92 -48.54 -23.06
N LYS A 131 -5.99 -49.17 -24.24
CA LYS A 131 -6.59 -50.51 -24.35
C LYS A 131 -5.68 -51.51 -23.64
N ALA A 132 -6.22 -52.29 -22.72
CA ALA A 132 -5.50 -53.42 -22.16
C ALA A 132 -5.08 -54.34 -23.31
N SER A 133 -3.78 -54.67 -23.40
CA SER A 133 -3.35 -55.79 -24.22
C SER A 133 -4.00 -57.05 -23.66
N SER A 134 -4.87 -57.68 -24.44
CA SER A 134 -5.37 -59.02 -24.12
C SER A 134 -4.22 -60.03 -24.17
N PRO A 135 -4.22 -61.03 -23.28
CA PRO A 135 -3.12 -61.99 -23.10
C PRO A 135 -2.90 -62.93 -24.29
#